data_AF-A0A834ADF5-F1
#
_entry.id   AF-A0A834ADF5-F1
#
_cell.length_a   1.000
_cell.length_b   1.000
_cell.length_c   1.000
_cell.angle_alpha   90.00
_cell.angle_beta   90.00
_cell.angle_gamma   90.00
#
_symmetry.space_group_name_H-M   'P 1'
#
loop_
_entity.id
_entity.type
_entity.pdbx_description
1 polymer ?
#
loop_
_entity_poly.entity_id
_entity_poly.type
_entity_poly.pdbx_seq_one_letter_code
_entity_poly.pdbx_strand_id
1 'polypeptide(L)'
;MEDPGKTEVVLLACGSFNPVTNMHLRLFELARDYMNGTGKYRVVKGIISPVGDAYKKKGLISAHHRVIMAELATKNSSWVEVDSWESLQKEWTETEKVLRHHQEKLEASGCDRQQDSPVLERPGRKRKWAEQRSEVHLRVGRAVEAPGQHPPGQRVDHQRHLVHQDPASPPPGPEHPLPGPRPGRGVHRKAQPV
;
A
#
# COMPACT_ATOMS: atom_id res chain seq x y z
N MET A 1 13.02 -17.07 18.30
CA MET A 1 12.18 -17.12 19.51
C MET A 1 11.16 -16.01 19.38
N GLU A 2 9.94 -16.37 18.98
CA GLU A 2 8.80 -15.46 19.09
C GLU A 2 8.44 -15.38 20.58
N ASP A 3 8.40 -14.17 21.13
CA ASP A 3 8.02 -13.92 22.53
C ASP A 3 6.51 -13.64 22.53
N PRO A 4 5.66 -14.60 22.92
CA PRO A 4 4.21 -14.54 22.70
C PRO A 4 3.50 -13.43 23.49
N GLY A 5 4.22 -12.72 24.36
CA GLY A 5 3.69 -11.57 25.12
C GLY A 5 3.86 -10.20 24.45
N LYS A 6 4.64 -10.09 23.36
CA LYS A 6 4.95 -8.79 22.73
C LYS A 6 4.14 -8.56 21.46
N THR A 7 3.53 -7.39 21.36
CA THR A 7 2.82 -6.97 20.14
C THR A 7 3.83 -6.61 19.05
N GLU A 8 3.75 -7.27 17.90
CA GLU A 8 4.53 -6.89 16.72
C GLU A 8 4.03 -5.56 16.14
N VAL A 9 4.96 -4.70 15.76
CA VAL A 9 4.65 -3.36 15.22
C VAL A 9 5.43 -3.10 13.94
N VAL A 10 4.74 -2.54 12.96
CA VAL A 10 5.35 -1.95 11.76
C VAL A 10 5.29 -0.43 11.88
N LEU A 11 6.41 0.24 11.67
CA LEU A 11 6.48 1.70 11.68
C LEU A 11 6.28 2.22 10.26
N LEU A 12 5.27 3.06 10.04
CA LEU A 12 5.01 3.72 8.76
C LEU A 12 5.31 5.22 8.87
N ALA A 13 6.15 5.74 7.99
CA ALA A 13 6.40 7.17 7.85
C ALA A 13 5.94 7.66 6.47
N CYS A 14 4.78 8.32 6.43
CA CYS A 14 4.31 9.06 5.26
C CYS A 14 4.97 10.45 5.22
N GLY A 15 5.36 10.90 4.03
CA GLY A 15 5.98 12.22 3.90
C GLY A 15 6.44 12.58 2.50
N SER A 16 6.88 13.82 2.33
CA SER A 16 7.40 14.26 1.03
C SER A 16 8.74 13.60 0.68
N PHE A 17 9.67 13.49 1.64
CA PHE A 17 11.05 13.02 1.41
C PHE A 17 11.72 13.74 0.23
N ASN A 18 11.76 15.07 0.28
CA ASN A 18 12.18 15.95 -0.81
C ASN A 18 13.44 16.80 -0.46
N PRO A 19 14.65 16.21 -0.46
CA PRO A 19 14.95 14.78 -0.51
C PRO A 19 14.84 14.10 0.87
N VAL A 20 14.99 12.78 0.92
CA VAL A 20 15.25 12.05 2.16
C VAL A 20 16.56 12.55 2.81
N THR A 21 16.65 12.49 4.14
CA THR A 21 17.81 12.96 4.90
C THR A 21 18.12 12.01 6.05
N ASN A 22 19.32 12.13 6.63
CA ASN A 22 19.72 11.36 7.81
C ASN A 22 18.76 11.52 8.99
N MET A 23 18.07 12.65 9.12
CA MET A 23 17.08 12.87 10.17
C MET A 23 15.87 11.94 10.01
N HIS A 24 15.39 11.74 8.78
CA HIS A 24 14.30 10.80 8.49
C HIS A 24 14.69 9.36 8.86
N LEU A 25 15.92 8.94 8.50
CA LEU A 25 16.42 7.62 8.87
C LEU A 25 16.58 7.48 10.39
N ARG A 26 17.10 8.53 11.05
CA ARG A 26 17.28 8.54 12.50
C ARG A 26 15.94 8.44 13.24
N LEU A 27 14.85 8.96 12.67
CA LEU A 27 13.52 8.85 13.25
C LEU A 27 13.08 7.39 13.41
N PHE A 28 13.38 6.53 12.43
CA PHE A 28 13.10 5.10 12.52
C PHE A 28 13.87 4.42 13.64
N GLU A 29 15.19 4.66 13.73
CA GLU A 29 16.03 4.06 14.77
C GLU A 29 15.57 4.49 16.17
N LEU A 30 15.29 5.79 16.36
CA LEU A 30 14.78 6.31 17.64
C LEU A 30 13.43 5.69 18.03
N ALA A 31 12.50 5.59 17.08
CA ALA A 31 11.19 4.99 17.34
C ALA A 31 11.30 3.49 17.64
N ARG A 32 12.16 2.77 16.92
CA ARG A 32 12.41 1.34 17.15
C ARG A 32 13.01 1.07 18.52
N ASP A 33 14.04 1.81 18.90
CA ASP A 33 14.68 1.71 20.21
C ASP A 33 13.68 1.98 21.33
N TYR A 34 12.88 3.03 21.20
CA TYR A 34 11.85 3.38 22.17
C TYR A 34 10.80 2.27 22.32
N MET A 35 10.19 1.83 21.21
CA MET A 35 9.12 0.83 21.22
C MET A 35 9.60 -0.50 21.79
N ASN A 36 10.77 -0.97 21.36
CA ASN A 36 11.37 -2.20 21.89
C ASN A 36 11.77 -2.05 23.36
N GLY A 37 12.30 -0.89 23.75
CA GLY A 37 12.70 -0.56 25.12
C GLY A 37 11.55 -0.58 26.13
N THR A 38 10.30 -0.40 25.68
CA THR A 38 9.12 -0.56 26.56
C THR A 38 8.92 -1.99 27.06
N GLY A 39 9.52 -2.99 26.38
CA GLY A 39 9.29 -4.41 26.65
C GLY A 39 7.93 -4.94 26.20
N LYS A 40 7.01 -4.08 25.73
CA LYS A 40 5.65 -4.45 25.30
C LYS A 40 5.54 -4.72 23.80
N TYR A 41 6.40 -4.06 23.02
CA TYR A 41 6.36 -4.11 21.57
C TYR A 41 7.62 -4.73 20.99
N ARG A 42 7.49 -5.28 19.79
CA ARG A 42 8.61 -5.67 18.95
C ARG A 42 8.43 -5.05 17.57
N VAL A 43 9.27 -4.09 17.23
CA VAL A 43 9.28 -3.49 15.88
C VAL A 43 9.91 -4.46 14.90
N VAL A 44 9.11 -4.91 13.93
CA VAL A 44 9.51 -5.92 12.94
C VAL A 44 9.91 -5.31 11.61
N LYS A 45 9.40 -4.12 11.28
CA LYS A 45 9.61 -3.47 9.98
C LYS A 45 9.39 -1.97 10.05
N GLY A 46 10.11 -1.22 9.23
CA GLY A 46 9.90 0.20 8.96
C GLY A 46 9.57 0.41 7.48
N ILE A 47 8.62 1.29 7.18
CA ILE A 47 8.19 1.61 5.82
C ILE A 47 8.26 3.12 5.64
N ILE A 48 9.07 3.56 4.67
CA ILE A 48 9.03 4.91 4.12
C ILE A 48 8.01 4.93 2.99
N SER A 49 6.98 5.78 3.11
CA SER A 49 5.95 5.96 2.07
C SER A 49 6.04 7.38 1.50
N PRO A 50 6.70 7.58 0.35
CA PRO A 50 6.76 8.88 -0.31
C PRO A 50 5.40 9.28 -0.88
N VAL A 51 4.97 10.50 -0.57
CA VAL A 51 3.72 11.06 -1.11
C VAL A 51 3.75 11.14 -2.63
N GLY A 52 2.61 10.97 -3.29
CA GLY A 52 2.46 11.16 -4.73
C GLY A 52 2.56 12.61 -5.19
N ASP A 53 2.84 12.82 -6.48
CA ASP A 53 2.99 14.16 -7.07
C ASP A 53 1.67 14.96 -7.12
N ALA A 54 0.53 14.26 -7.02
CA ALA A 54 -0.80 14.85 -6.89
C ALA A 54 -0.99 15.68 -5.60
N TYR A 55 -0.07 15.60 -4.63
CA TYR A 55 -0.06 16.46 -3.45
C TYR A 55 0.16 17.95 -3.77
N LYS A 56 0.76 18.28 -4.93
CA LYS A 56 0.93 19.65 -5.45
C LYS A 56 1.63 20.64 -4.49
N LYS A 57 2.47 20.15 -3.57
CA LYS A 57 3.30 21.00 -2.72
C LYS A 57 4.34 21.75 -3.56
N LYS A 58 4.46 23.07 -3.35
CA LYS A 58 5.44 23.92 -4.06
C LYS A 58 6.87 23.39 -3.85
N GLY A 59 7.60 23.21 -4.95
CA GLY A 59 8.98 22.72 -4.94
C GLY A 59 9.14 21.21 -4.71
N LEU A 60 8.04 20.44 -4.72
CA LEU A 60 8.10 18.98 -4.68
C LEU A 60 8.65 18.46 -6.02
N ILE A 61 9.81 17.79 -5.98
CA ILE A 61 10.33 17.10 -7.18
C ILE A 61 9.55 15.81 -7.42
N SER A 62 9.66 15.25 -8.63
CA SER A 62 8.97 14.02 -9.02
C SER A 62 9.12 12.90 -7.99
N ALA A 63 8.00 12.21 -7.73
CA ALA A 63 7.91 11.03 -6.89
C ALA A 63 8.94 9.98 -7.25
N HIS A 64 9.18 9.77 -8.54
CA HIS A 64 10.17 8.81 -9.04
C HIS A 64 11.57 9.07 -8.44
N HIS A 65 12.04 10.33 -8.45
CA HIS A 65 13.33 10.66 -7.86
C HIS A 65 13.35 10.47 -6.34
N ARG A 66 12.25 10.80 -5.66
CA ARG A 66 12.15 10.70 -4.20
C ARG A 66 12.13 9.25 -3.73
N VAL A 67 11.42 8.38 -4.45
CA VAL A 67 11.42 6.93 -4.23
C VAL A 67 12.84 6.37 -4.39
N ILE A 68 13.51 6.64 -5.52
CA ILE A 68 14.88 6.16 -5.76
C ILE A 68 15.86 6.65 -4.68
N MET A 69 15.79 7.93 -4.31
CA MET A 69 16.66 8.46 -3.25
C MET A 69 16.39 7.79 -1.91
N ALA A 70 15.12 7.52 -1.57
CA ALA A 70 14.76 6.81 -0.36
C ALA A 70 15.27 5.36 -0.37
N GLU A 71 15.13 4.65 -1.50
CA GLU A 71 15.62 3.28 -1.67
C GLU A 71 17.14 3.20 -1.54
N LEU A 72 17.86 4.15 -2.13
CA LEU A 72 19.30 4.28 -1.97
C LEU A 72 19.69 4.57 -0.52
N ALA A 73 18.93 5.44 0.16
CA ALA A 73 19.17 5.77 1.57
C ALA A 73 18.90 4.59 2.52
N THR A 74 17.99 3.69 2.17
CA THR A 74 17.69 2.47 2.93
C THR A 74 18.40 1.22 2.43
N LYS A 75 19.24 1.31 1.39
CA LYS A 75 19.91 0.16 0.76
C LYS A 75 20.68 -0.73 1.73
N ASN A 76 21.27 -0.13 2.76
CA ASN A 76 22.04 -0.84 3.79
C ASN A 76 21.23 -1.12 5.07
N SER A 77 19.95 -0.75 5.10
CA SER A 77 19.06 -1.08 6.21
C SER A 77 18.54 -2.51 6.05
N SER A 78 18.53 -3.27 7.15
CA SER A 78 17.99 -4.63 7.19
C SER A 78 16.50 -4.69 7.51
N TRP A 79 15.88 -3.56 7.89
CA TRP A 79 14.54 -3.54 8.46
C TRP A 79 13.65 -2.37 8.02
N VAL A 80 14.23 -1.33 7.41
CA VAL A 80 13.51 -0.21 6.81
C VAL A 80 13.52 -0.37 5.30
N GLU A 81 12.35 -0.33 4.68
CA GLU A 81 12.19 -0.36 3.22
C GLU A 81 11.35 0.84 2.74
N VAL A 82 11.28 0.99 1.42
CA VAL A 82 10.42 1.97 0.76
C VAL A 82 9.24 1.24 0.13
N ASP A 83 8.04 1.77 0.31
CA ASP A 83 6.86 1.33 -0.44
C ASP A 83 6.38 2.47 -1.33
N SER A 84 6.29 2.19 -2.64
CA SER A 84 5.92 3.18 -3.65
C SER A 84 4.42 3.28 -3.89
N TRP A 85 3.57 2.50 -3.20
CA TRP A 85 2.13 2.44 -3.47
C TRP A 85 1.46 3.81 -3.37
N GLU A 86 1.73 4.59 -2.31
CA GLU A 86 1.18 5.95 -2.14
C GLU A 86 1.60 6.87 -3.30
N SER A 87 2.86 6.75 -3.72
CA SER A 87 3.43 7.58 -4.77
C SER A 87 2.87 7.30 -6.16
N LEU A 88 2.38 6.07 -6.38
CA LEU A 88 1.79 5.59 -7.64
C LEU A 88 0.30 5.95 -7.77
N GLN A 89 -0.33 6.49 -6.72
CA GLN A 89 -1.73 6.90 -6.79
C GLN A 89 -1.88 8.14 -7.70
N LYS A 90 -2.90 8.11 -8.56
CA LYS A 90 -3.20 9.22 -9.50
C LYS A 90 -3.66 10.48 -8.77
N GLU A 91 -4.29 10.32 -7.61
CA GLU A 91 -4.79 11.39 -6.77
C GLU A 91 -4.06 11.39 -5.43
N TRP A 92 -4.09 12.54 -4.74
CA TRP A 92 -3.53 12.61 -3.40
C TRP A 92 -4.31 11.68 -2.46
N THR A 93 -3.56 10.90 -1.68
CA THR A 93 -4.13 9.90 -0.78
C THR A 93 -4.00 10.37 0.66
N GLU A 94 -5.11 10.36 1.39
CA GLU A 94 -5.12 10.65 2.82
C GLU A 94 -4.32 9.61 3.60
N THR A 95 -3.56 10.05 4.61
CA THR A 95 -2.70 9.15 5.40
C THR A 95 -3.46 8.00 6.06
N GLU A 96 -4.74 8.19 6.42
CA GLU A 96 -5.59 7.11 6.94
C GLU A 96 -5.76 5.96 5.92
N LYS A 97 -5.94 6.31 4.63
CA LYS A 97 -6.05 5.32 3.55
C LYS A 97 -4.73 4.60 3.30
N VAL A 98 -3.61 5.30 3.44
CA VAL A 98 -2.27 4.68 3.35
C VAL A 98 -2.06 3.70 4.51
N LEU A 99 -2.40 4.09 5.74
CA LEU A 99 -2.35 3.19 6.92
C LEU A 99 -3.22 1.95 6.71
N ARG A 100 -4.45 2.13 6.24
CA ARG A 100 -5.39 1.04 5.96
C ARG A 100 -4.84 0.08 4.90
N HIS A 101 -4.31 0.60 3.79
CA HIS A 101 -3.68 -0.20 2.75
C HIS A 101 -2.55 -1.09 3.30
N HIS A 102 -1.65 -0.52 4.12
CA HIS A 102 -0.56 -1.30 4.71
C HIS A 102 -1.03 -2.32 5.73
N GLN A 103 -2.07 -2.02 6.52
CA GLN A 103 -2.67 -2.97 7.45
C GLN A 103 -3.25 -4.17 6.70
N GLU A 104 -4.07 -3.94 5.68
CA GLU A 104 -4.66 -4.99 4.85
C GLU A 104 -3.58 -5.83 4.13
N LYS A 105 -2.51 -5.19 3.64
CA LYS A 105 -1.37 -5.87 3.03
C LYS A 105 -0.64 -6.81 4.00
N LEU A 106 -0.50 -6.41 5.26
CA LEU A 106 0.13 -7.25 6.31
C LEU A 106 -0.76 -8.44 6.67
N GLU A 107 -2.07 -8.24 6.78
CA GLU A 107 -3.04 -9.31 7.07
C GLU A 107 -3.09 -10.36 5.95
N ALA A 108 -3.08 -9.92 4.69
CA ALA A 108 -3.05 -10.82 3.54
C ALA A 108 -1.76 -11.67 3.52
N SER A 109 -0.62 -11.07 3.85
CA SER A 109 0.68 -11.75 3.88
C SER A 109 0.80 -12.77 5.02
N GLY A 110 0.02 -12.60 6.10
CA GLY A 110 0.01 -13.52 7.25
C GLY A 110 -0.75 -14.83 7.00
N CYS A 111 -1.68 -14.85 6.04
CA CYS A 111 -2.54 -16.01 5.77
C CYS A 111 -1.80 -17.16 5.06
N ASP A 112 -0.76 -16.87 4.29
CA ASP A 112 0.03 -17.90 3.58
C ASP A 112 0.86 -18.78 4.53
N ARG A 113 1.20 -18.29 5.73
CA ARG A 113 2.10 -19.01 6.66
C ARG A 113 1.43 -20.13 7.46
N GLN A 114 0.10 -20.31 7.33
CA GLN A 114 -0.66 -21.32 8.06
C GLN A 114 -1.03 -22.58 7.24
N GLN A 115 -0.64 -22.68 5.96
CA GLN A 115 -0.96 -23.84 5.11
C GLN A 115 0.11 -24.95 5.06
N ASP A 116 1.29 -24.78 5.66
CA ASP A 116 2.36 -25.81 5.67
C ASP A 116 2.40 -26.62 6.99
N SER A 117 1.26 -27.15 7.41
CA SER A 117 1.22 -28.18 8.44
C SER A 117 0.87 -29.53 7.80
N PRO A 118 1.77 -30.53 7.79
CA PRO A 118 1.42 -31.85 7.28
C PRO A 118 0.41 -32.47 8.25
N VAL A 119 -0.84 -32.57 7.80
CA VAL A 119 -1.84 -33.40 8.47
C VAL A 119 -1.32 -34.83 8.46
N LEU A 120 -0.81 -35.29 9.61
CA LEU A 120 -0.52 -36.70 9.85
C LEU A 120 -1.85 -37.46 9.88
N GLU A 121 -2.26 -38.00 8.74
CA GLU A 121 -3.35 -38.98 8.69
C GLU A 121 -2.95 -40.22 9.49
N ARG A 122 -3.72 -40.50 10.55
CA ARG A 122 -3.59 -41.73 11.34
C ARG A 122 -4.29 -42.87 10.60
N PRO A 123 -3.67 -44.05 10.42
CA PRO A 123 -4.32 -45.18 9.74
C PRO A 123 -5.37 -45.83 10.66
N GLY A 124 -6.65 -45.48 10.43
CA GLY A 124 -7.81 -46.01 11.13
C GLY A 124 -8.30 -47.34 10.54
N ARG A 125 -7.79 -48.45 11.10
CA ARG A 125 -8.46 -49.74 11.38
C ARG A 125 -9.68 -50.12 10.51
N LYS A 126 -9.46 -50.99 9.51
CA LYS A 126 -10.49 -51.72 8.75
C LYS A 126 -11.51 -52.40 9.68
N ARG A 127 -12.79 -52.07 9.52
CA ARG A 127 -13.91 -52.89 10.01
C ARG A 127 -14.77 -53.28 8.81
N LYS A 128 -14.87 -54.60 8.58
CA LYS A 128 -15.81 -55.22 7.65
C LYS A 128 -17.23 -55.04 8.18
N TRP A 129 -18.15 -54.57 7.35
CA TRP A 129 -19.58 -54.88 7.49
C TRP A 129 -20.20 -55.10 6.11
N ALA A 130 -21.14 -56.03 6.10
CA ALA A 130 -21.68 -56.75 4.95
C ALA A 130 -22.63 -55.93 4.07
N GLU A 131 -22.86 -56.49 2.87
CA GLU A 131 -23.83 -56.09 1.86
C GLU A 131 -25.24 -55.83 2.41
N GLN A 132 -25.88 -54.78 1.88
CA GLN A 132 -27.25 -54.86 1.40
C GLN A 132 -27.53 -53.73 0.38
N ARG A 133 -27.91 -54.15 -0.83
CA ARG A 133 -28.31 -53.32 -1.98
C ARG A 133 -29.57 -52.51 -1.69
N SER A 134 -29.66 -51.33 -2.27
CA SER A 134 -30.89 -50.77 -2.87
C SER A 134 -30.55 -49.72 -3.94
N GLU A 135 -31.10 -49.96 -5.12
CA GLU A 135 -31.24 -49.15 -6.36
C GLU A 135 -31.68 -47.68 -6.11
N VAL A 136 -31.54 -46.65 -6.99
CA VAL A 136 -31.33 -46.53 -8.45
C VAL A 136 -31.13 -45.04 -8.86
N HIS A 137 -30.60 -44.82 -10.08
CA HIS A 137 -30.69 -43.60 -10.95
C HIS A 137 -29.82 -42.36 -10.59
N LEU A 138 -29.20 -41.60 -11.51
CA LEU A 138 -29.14 -41.59 -12.98
C LEU A 138 -28.00 -40.65 -13.46
N ARG A 139 -27.38 -40.97 -14.61
CA ARG A 139 -26.66 -40.11 -15.60
C ARG A 139 -25.36 -39.39 -15.19
N VAL A 140 -24.23 -39.92 -15.70
CA VAL A 140 -23.04 -39.11 -16.05
C VAL A 140 -23.00 -38.96 -17.57
N GLY A 141 -22.96 -37.71 -18.03
CA GLY A 141 -22.80 -37.33 -19.43
C GLY A 141 -21.39 -37.62 -19.94
N ARG A 142 -21.33 -38.14 -21.16
CA ARG A 142 -20.12 -38.46 -21.91
C ARG A 142 -19.72 -37.22 -22.73
N ALA A 143 -18.47 -36.80 -22.60
CA ALA A 143 -17.84 -35.80 -23.46
C ALA A 143 -17.67 -36.36 -24.89
N VAL A 144 -17.88 -35.49 -25.89
CA VAL A 144 -17.50 -35.74 -27.28
C VAL A 144 -17.02 -34.43 -27.89
N GLU A 145 -15.78 -34.42 -28.37
CA GLU A 145 -15.20 -33.43 -29.29
C GLU A 145 -15.79 -33.55 -30.69
N ALA A 146 -15.89 -32.44 -31.44
CA ALA A 146 -15.69 -32.41 -32.89
C ALA A 146 -15.66 -30.96 -33.46
N PRO A 147 -15.11 -30.75 -34.68
CA PRO A 147 -14.53 -29.47 -35.13
C PRO A 147 -15.30 -28.77 -36.27
N GLY A 148 -14.94 -27.49 -36.51
CA GLY A 148 -14.84 -26.85 -37.84
C GLY A 148 -16.06 -26.15 -38.45
N GLN A 149 -15.80 -24.94 -38.99
CA GLN A 149 -16.34 -24.28 -40.21
C GLN A 149 -16.93 -22.85 -40.05
N HIS A 150 -16.46 -21.96 -40.93
CA HIS A 150 -16.95 -20.61 -41.31
C HIS A 150 -17.88 -20.72 -42.56
N PRO A 151 -18.46 -19.63 -43.14
CA PRO A 151 -19.16 -18.41 -42.63
C PRO A 151 -20.60 -18.33 -43.29
N PRO A 152 -21.36 -17.21 -43.49
CA PRO A 152 -21.01 -15.90 -44.12
C PRO A 152 -21.72 -14.61 -43.59
N GLY A 153 -21.19 -13.43 -43.97
CA GLY A 153 -21.97 -12.35 -44.61
C GLY A 153 -22.67 -11.23 -43.82
N GLN A 154 -22.26 -9.99 -44.16
CA GLN A 154 -23.01 -8.71 -44.20
C GLN A 154 -23.14 -7.86 -42.91
N ARG A 155 -22.52 -6.67 -42.90
CA ARG A 155 -23.15 -5.41 -43.34
C ARG A 155 -22.12 -4.26 -43.36
N VAL A 156 -22.22 -3.46 -44.41
CA VAL A 156 -21.58 -2.15 -44.57
C VAL A 156 -22.40 -1.12 -43.79
N ASP A 157 -21.75 -0.35 -42.93
CA ASP A 157 -22.30 0.92 -42.44
C ASP A 157 -21.21 2.00 -42.47
N HIS A 158 -21.50 3.03 -43.26
CA HIS A 158 -20.79 4.30 -43.28
C HIS A 158 -21.13 5.08 -42.02
N GLN A 159 -20.16 5.33 -41.13
CA GLN A 159 -20.32 6.34 -40.08
C GLN A 159 -19.28 7.45 -40.23
N ARG A 160 -19.86 8.63 -40.45
CA ARG A 160 -19.32 9.97 -40.64
C ARG A 160 -18.24 10.38 -39.64
N HIS A 161 -17.31 11.18 -40.13
CA HIS A 161 -16.47 12.08 -39.35
C HIS A 161 -17.34 12.93 -38.39
N LEU A 162 -17.15 12.76 -37.08
CA LEU A 162 -17.49 13.77 -36.09
C LEU A 162 -16.21 14.50 -35.70
N VAL A 163 -16.19 15.79 -36.01
CA VAL A 163 -15.25 16.77 -35.47
C VAL A 163 -15.48 16.83 -33.97
N HIS A 164 -14.47 16.42 -33.18
CA HIS A 164 -14.41 16.74 -31.76
C HIS A 164 -14.27 18.26 -31.63
N GLN A 165 -15.31 18.92 -31.13
CA GLN A 165 -15.17 20.25 -30.55
C GLN A 165 -14.76 20.06 -29.09
N ASP A 166 -13.65 20.68 -28.69
CA ASP A 166 -13.22 20.76 -27.29
C ASP A 166 -14.25 21.56 -26.47
N PRO A 167 -14.70 21.06 -25.31
CA PRO A 167 -15.44 21.89 -24.37
C PRO A 167 -14.47 22.86 -23.66
N ALA A 168 -14.79 24.15 -23.78
CA ALA A 168 -14.12 25.26 -23.13
C ALA A 168 -13.91 25.02 -21.63
N SER A 169 -12.69 25.34 -21.15
CA SER A 169 -12.34 25.30 -19.73
C SER A 169 -13.14 26.33 -18.92
N PRO A 170 -13.58 26.02 -17.68
CA PRO A 170 -14.28 26.98 -16.84
C PRO A 170 -13.33 28.07 -16.31
N PRO A 171 -13.84 29.30 -16.07
CA PRO A 171 -13.02 30.41 -15.56
C PRO A 171 -12.59 30.19 -14.11
N PRO A 172 -11.43 30.76 -13.69
CA PRO A 172 -10.97 30.65 -12.31
C PRO A 172 -11.90 31.40 -11.34
N GLY A 173 -12.20 30.74 -10.21
CA GLY A 173 -12.99 31.31 -9.11
C GLY A 173 -12.25 32.42 -8.35
N PRO A 174 -12.95 33.15 -7.45
CA PRO A 174 -12.43 34.36 -6.83
C PRO A 174 -11.29 34.06 -5.84
N GLU A 175 -10.21 34.84 -5.95
CA GLU A 175 -9.07 34.78 -5.05
C GLU A 175 -9.44 35.31 -3.65
N HIS A 176 -9.26 34.49 -2.62
CA HIS A 176 -9.32 34.94 -1.23
C HIS A 176 -7.95 35.55 -0.83
N PRO A 177 -7.90 36.75 -0.22
CA PRO A 177 -6.64 37.35 0.20
C PRO A 177 -6.00 36.55 1.33
N LEU A 178 -4.70 36.26 1.20
CA LEU A 178 -3.89 35.67 2.26
C LEU A 178 -3.76 36.64 3.46
N PRO A 179 -3.78 36.15 4.71
CA PRO A 179 -3.60 36.99 5.88
C PRO A 179 -2.17 37.54 5.95
N GLY A 180 -2.06 38.85 6.16
CA GLY A 180 -0.79 39.57 6.27
C GLY A 180 0.08 39.15 7.46
N PRO A 181 1.37 39.53 7.46
CA PRO A 181 2.32 39.12 8.50
C PRO A 181 1.98 39.76 9.85
N ARG A 182 2.01 38.94 10.92
CA ARG A 182 1.83 39.40 12.30
C ARG A 182 3.06 40.19 12.77
N PRO A 183 2.90 41.28 13.52
CA PRO A 183 4.03 42.06 14.04
C PRO A 183 4.84 41.25 15.06
N GLY A 184 6.17 41.24 14.89
CA GLY A 184 7.12 40.54 15.75
C GLY A 184 7.17 41.12 17.16
N ARG A 185 7.26 40.24 18.16
CA ARG A 185 7.55 40.63 19.55
C ARG A 185 8.99 41.11 19.65
N GLY A 186 9.18 42.41 19.91
CA GLY A 186 10.47 42.97 20.31
C GLY A 186 10.91 42.41 21.66
N VAL A 187 12.08 41.79 21.69
CA VAL A 187 12.75 41.39 22.95
C VAL A 187 13.56 42.58 23.44
N HIS A 188 13.05 43.30 24.44
CA HIS A 188 13.84 44.29 25.17
C HIS A 188 14.89 43.57 26.03
N ARG A 189 16.17 43.65 25.62
CA ARG A 189 17.31 43.38 26.51
C ARG A 189 17.57 44.64 27.34
N LYS A 190 17.34 44.57 28.66
CA LYS A 190 17.86 45.58 29.60
C LYS A 190 19.36 45.34 29.79
N ALA A 191 20.17 46.35 29.49
CA ALA A 191 21.56 46.43 29.92
C ALA A 191 21.61 46.83 31.41
N GLN A 192 22.47 46.18 32.20
CA GLN A 192 22.82 46.62 33.55
C GLN A 192 24.12 47.45 33.48
N PRO A 193 24.26 48.54 34.25
CA PRO A 193 25.52 49.28 34.32
C PRO A 193 26.50 48.63 35.31
N VAL A 194 27.78 48.93 35.07
CA VAL A 194 28.98 48.49 35.80
C VAL A 194 29.11 49.22 37.13
#